data_AF-A0A3D0NK11-F1
#
_entry.id   AF-A0A3D0NK11-F1
#
_cell.length_a   1.000
_cell.length_b   1.000
_cell.length_c   1.000
_cell.angle_alpha   90.00
_cell.angle_beta   90.00
_cell.angle_gamma   90.00
#
_symmetry.space_group_name_H-M   'P 1'
#
loop_
_entity.id
_entity.type
_entity.pdbx_description
1 polymer ?
#
loop_
_entity_poly.entity_id
_entity_poly.type
_entity_poly.pdbx_seq_one_letter_code
_entity_poly.pdbx_strand_id
1 'polypeptide(L)'
;MGRFEDDDATETPERDVSAALTVGEGDVDASLRPRSLNEFIGQPRVREQLQLVLEGAKNRGSTPDHILLSGPPGLGKTSLAMIIATELGSALRVTSGPALERAG
;
A
#
# COMPACT_ATOMS: atom_id res chain seq x y z
N MET A 1 -20.82 -12.37 56.81
CA MET A 1 -21.57 -12.46 55.53
C MET A 1 -21.79 -11.05 55.03
N GLY A 2 -20.75 -10.42 54.48
CA GLY A 2 -20.75 -9.01 54.09
C GLY A 2 -20.30 -8.89 52.65
N ARG A 3 -21.24 -8.45 51.81
CA ARG A 3 -21.09 -7.74 50.53
C ARG A 3 -19.68 -7.74 49.91
N PHE A 4 -19.49 -8.57 48.88
CA PHE A 4 -18.46 -8.33 47.87
C PHE A 4 -19.08 -7.39 46.84
N GLU A 5 -18.57 -6.16 46.83
CA GLU A 5 -18.70 -5.22 45.72
C GLU A 5 -17.75 -5.74 44.64
N ASP A 6 -18.30 -6.34 43.58
CA ASP A 6 -17.52 -6.61 42.38
C ASP A 6 -17.56 -5.37 41.49
N ASP A 7 -16.36 -4.82 41.44
CA ASP A 7 -15.84 -3.62 40.80
C ASP A 7 -16.24 -3.49 39.33
N ASP A 8 -16.48 -2.23 38.97
CA ASP A 8 -16.87 -1.69 37.69
C ASP A 8 -16.06 -2.29 36.52
N ALA A 9 -16.75 -2.99 35.62
CA ALA A 9 -16.14 -3.46 34.38
C ALA A 9 -15.73 -2.25 33.55
N THR A 10 -14.43 -1.90 33.58
CA THR A 10 -13.87 -0.81 32.80
C THR A 10 -14.18 -1.02 31.31
N GLU A 11 -15.19 -0.31 30.84
CA GLU A 11 -15.59 -0.20 29.46
C GLU A 11 -14.36 0.23 28.65
N THR A 12 -13.84 -0.68 27.83
CA THR A 12 -12.73 -0.33 26.93
C THR A 12 -13.33 0.67 25.94
N PRO A 13 -12.87 1.94 25.89
CA PRO A 13 -13.48 2.91 25.00
C PRO A 13 -13.25 2.40 23.58
N GLU A 14 -14.34 1.99 22.93
CA GLU A 14 -14.32 1.64 21.52
C GLU A 14 -13.79 2.85 20.77
N ARG A 15 -12.55 2.74 20.28
CA ARG A 15 -11.95 3.80 19.49
C ARG A 15 -12.75 3.85 18.19
N ASP A 16 -13.44 4.97 18.01
CA ASP A 16 -14.21 5.26 16.81
C ASP A 16 -13.22 5.43 15.63
N VAL A 17 -12.95 4.33 14.91
CA VAL A 17 -12.04 4.35 13.75
C VAL A 17 -12.86 4.65 12.51
N SER A 18 -12.90 5.91 12.12
CA SER A 18 -13.52 6.35 10.87
C SER A 18 -12.57 6.13 9.69
N ALA A 19 -13.11 5.61 8.58
CA ALA A 19 -12.39 5.52 7.30
C ALA A 19 -12.37 6.85 6.52
N ALA A 20 -12.99 7.91 7.06
CA ALA A 20 -13.02 9.22 6.42
C ALA A 20 -11.66 9.90 6.56
N LEU A 21 -11.03 10.21 5.41
CA LEU A 21 -9.79 10.97 5.36
C LEU A 21 -10.02 12.38 5.94
N THR A 22 -9.29 12.71 6.99
CA THR A 22 -9.28 14.06 7.56
C THR A 22 -8.34 14.97 6.76
N VAL A 23 -8.60 16.28 6.84
CA VAL A 23 -7.81 17.28 6.11
C VAL A 23 -6.36 17.24 6.60
N GLY A 24 -5.44 16.84 5.72
CA GLY A 24 -4.01 16.69 6.01
C GLY A 24 -3.53 15.24 6.14
N GLU A 25 -4.40 14.26 6.43
CA GLU A 25 -4.00 12.84 6.55
C GLU A 25 -3.40 12.28 5.26
N GLY A 26 -3.90 12.71 4.10
CA GLY A 26 -3.38 12.25 2.80
C GLY A 26 -1.92 12.64 2.55
N ASP A 27 -1.50 13.83 2.99
CA ASP A 27 -0.12 14.30 2.83
C ASP A 27 0.83 13.59 3.80
N VAL A 28 0.38 13.34 5.03
CA VAL A 28 1.16 12.60 6.02
C VAL A 28 1.32 11.13 5.59
N ASP A 29 0.25 10.48 5.12
CA ASP A 29 0.28 9.12 4.59
C ASP A 29 1.16 9.00 3.33
N ALA A 30 1.11 9.99 2.43
CA ALA A 30 2.00 10.05 1.27
C ALA A 30 3.48 10.17 1.67
N SER A 31 3.79 10.90 2.75
CA SER A 31 5.16 11.05 3.26
C SER A 31 5.72 9.77 3.90
N LEU A 32 4.84 8.91 4.44
CA LEU A 32 5.20 7.65 5.10
C LEU A 32 5.38 6.47 4.12
N ARG A 33 4.93 6.62 2.87
CA ARG A 33 5.02 5.55 1.88
C ARG A 33 6.48 5.36 1.43
N PRO A 34 6.97 4.10 1.38
CA PRO A 34 8.30 3.81 0.88
C PRO A 34 8.45 4.24 -0.59
N ARG A 35 9.60 4.82 -0.92
CA ARG A 35 9.90 5.34 -2.26
C ARG A 35 10.71 4.37 -3.12
N SER A 36 11.40 3.44 -2.49
CA SER A 36 12.23 2.44 -3.16
C SER A 36 11.87 1.01 -2.75
N LEU A 37 12.28 0.02 -3.55
CA LEU A 37 12.10 -1.40 -3.20
C LEU A 37 12.84 -1.77 -1.91
N ASN A 38 13.90 -1.03 -1.56
CA ASN A 38 14.68 -1.26 -0.35
C ASN A 38 13.96 -0.79 0.92
N GLU A 39 13.19 0.29 0.82
CA GLU A 39 12.36 0.81 1.91
C GLU A 39 11.08 0.01 2.12
N PHE A 40 10.67 -0.83 1.15
CA PHE A 40 9.46 -1.64 1.28
C PHE A 40 9.67 -2.77 2.28
N ILE A 41 8.99 -2.69 3.44
CA ILE A 41 9.15 -3.65 4.52
C ILE A 41 8.26 -4.88 4.29
N GLY A 42 8.84 -6.06 4.50
CA GLY A 42 8.17 -7.35 4.29
C GLY A 42 8.14 -7.80 2.82
N GLN A 43 7.42 -8.88 2.57
CA GLN A 43 7.25 -9.49 1.23
C GLN A 43 8.58 -9.70 0.45
N PRO A 44 9.62 -10.33 1.05
CA PRO A 44 10.96 -10.43 0.45
C PRO A 44 10.96 -11.09 -0.93
N ARG A 45 10.14 -12.14 -1.10
CA ARG A 45 9.98 -12.82 -2.38
C ARG A 45 9.44 -11.90 -3.48
N VAL A 46 8.45 -11.08 -3.18
CA VAL A 46 7.87 -10.13 -4.14
C VAL A 46 8.89 -9.06 -4.51
N ARG A 47 9.64 -8.57 -3.51
CA ARG A 47 10.71 -7.57 -3.72
C ARG A 47 11.81 -8.10 -4.64
N GLU A 48 12.32 -9.31 -4.39
CA GLU A 48 13.33 -9.95 -5.25
C GLU A 48 12.83 -10.15 -6.68
N GLN A 49 11.61 -10.65 -6.84
CA GLN A 49 11.03 -10.87 -8.17
C GLN A 49 10.87 -9.56 -8.94
N LEU A 50 10.38 -8.50 -8.29
CA LEU A 50 10.29 -7.18 -8.91
C LEU A 50 11.67 -6.62 -9.24
N GLN A 51 12.64 -6.74 -8.34
CA GLN A 51 14.00 -6.28 -8.58
C GLN A 51 14.59 -6.92 -9.84
N LEU A 52 14.47 -8.24 -9.98
CA LEU A 52 14.94 -8.96 -11.17
C LEU A 52 14.28 -8.48 -12.46
N VAL A 53 12.96 -8.27 -12.45
CA VAL A 53 12.19 -7.80 -13.61
C VAL A 53 12.60 -6.38 -14.01
N LEU A 54 12.71 -5.48 -13.03
CA LEU A 54 13.03 -4.07 -13.27
C LEU A 54 14.48 -3.88 -13.71
N GLU A 55 15.43 -4.57 -13.08
CA GLU A 55 16.84 -4.56 -13.50
C GLU A 55 17.00 -5.13 -14.91
N GLY A 56 16.31 -6.23 -15.22
CA GLY A 56 16.30 -6.81 -16.57
C GLY A 56 15.79 -5.82 -17.63
N ALA A 57 14.71 -5.09 -17.33
CA ALA A 57 14.17 -4.06 -18.22
C ALA A 57 15.13 -2.87 -18.40
N LYS A 58 15.69 -2.36 -17.29
CA LYS A 58 16.68 -1.28 -17.28
C LYS A 58 17.91 -1.65 -18.13
N ASN A 59 18.45 -2.84 -17.95
CA ASN A 59 19.64 -3.31 -18.68
C ASN A 59 19.40 -3.43 -20.18
N ARG A 60 18.17 -3.73 -20.61
CA ARG A 60 17.80 -3.79 -22.03
C ARG A 60 17.40 -2.43 -22.62
N GLY A 61 17.22 -1.40 -21.79
CA GLY A 61 16.61 -0.14 -22.21
C GLY A 61 15.17 -0.32 -22.72
N SER A 62 14.47 -1.36 -22.27
CA SER A 62 13.10 -1.69 -22.69
C SER A 62 12.11 -1.46 -21.55
N THR A 63 10.82 -1.45 -21.87
CA THR A 63 9.78 -1.52 -20.84
C THR A 63 9.83 -2.87 -20.12
N PRO A 64 9.54 -2.93 -18.80
CA PRO A 64 9.32 -4.19 -18.12
C PRO A 64 8.03 -4.86 -18.63
N ASP A 65 7.96 -6.18 -18.44
CA ASP A 65 6.75 -6.95 -18.73
C ASP A 65 5.58 -6.46 -17.87
N HIS A 66 4.35 -6.74 -18.32
CA HIS A 66 3.15 -6.37 -17.56
C HIS A 66 3.09 -7.12 -16.23
N ILE A 67 2.84 -6.37 -15.14
CA ILE A 67 2.78 -6.89 -13.78
C ILE A 67 1.34 -6.81 -13.26
N LEU A 68 0.81 -7.93 -12.78
CA LEU A 68 -0.45 -7.99 -12.04
C LEU A 68 -0.16 -8.25 -10.55
N LEU A 69 -0.54 -7.29 -9.69
CA LEU A 69 -0.45 -7.44 -8.24
C LEU A 69 -1.81 -7.88 -7.68
N SER A 70 -1.87 -9.07 -7.08
CA SER A 70 -3.09 -9.61 -6.47
C SER A 70 -2.89 -9.89 -4.98
N GLY A 71 -3.97 -9.82 -4.21
CA GLY A 71 -3.98 -10.14 -2.78
C GLY A 71 -4.97 -9.30 -1.96
N PRO A 72 -5.18 -9.65 -0.68
CA PRO A 72 -6.02 -8.91 0.26
C PRO A 72 -5.79 -7.39 0.30
N PRO A 73 -6.76 -6.59 0.74
CA PRO A 73 -6.57 -5.15 0.96
C PRO A 73 -5.46 -4.89 1.99
N GLY A 74 -4.78 -3.74 1.89
CA GLY A 74 -3.73 -3.35 2.84
C GLY A 74 -2.31 -3.89 2.58
N LEU A 75 -2.10 -4.81 1.62
CA LEU A 75 -0.78 -5.39 1.33
C LEU A 75 0.19 -4.49 0.52
N GLY A 76 -0.12 -3.21 0.38
CA GLY A 76 0.78 -2.26 -0.29
C GLY A 76 0.85 -2.40 -1.82
N LYS A 77 -0.16 -2.98 -2.49
CA LYS A 77 -0.20 -3.12 -3.97
C LYS A 77 -0.03 -1.77 -4.69
N THR A 78 -0.80 -0.76 -4.27
CA THR A 78 -0.69 0.59 -4.83
C THR A 78 0.68 1.21 -4.53
N SER A 79 1.24 0.94 -3.35
CA SER A 79 2.59 1.41 -2.99
C SER A 79 3.67 0.76 -3.85
N LEU A 80 3.58 -0.55 -4.12
CA LEU A 80 4.49 -1.23 -5.05
C LEU A 80 4.40 -0.66 -6.46
N ALA A 81 3.21 -0.32 -6.96
CA ALA A 81 3.05 0.33 -8.26
C ALA A 81 3.78 1.70 -8.33
N MET A 82 3.70 2.49 -7.24
CA MET A 82 4.42 3.77 -7.13
C MET A 82 5.94 3.59 -7.06
N ILE A 83 6.41 2.58 -6.31
CA ILE A 83 7.83 2.22 -6.26
C ILE A 83 8.32 1.79 -7.65
N ILE A 84 7.58 0.95 -8.37
CA ILE A 84 7.94 0.50 -9.72
C ILE A 84 8.12 1.69 -10.67
N ALA A 85 7.18 2.64 -10.66
CA ALA A 85 7.30 3.85 -11.49
C ALA A 85 8.53 4.69 -11.12
N THR A 86 8.78 4.85 -9.82
CA THR A 86 9.95 5.57 -9.30
C THR A 86 11.26 4.91 -9.73
N GLU A 87 11.36 3.58 -9.57
CA GLU A 87 12.53 2.80 -9.96
C GLU A 87 12.82 2.91 -11.46
N LEU A 88 11.78 2.95 -12.30
CA LEU A 88 11.91 3.09 -13.75
C LEU A 88 12.12 4.54 -14.21
N GLY A 89 12.00 5.53 -13.31
CA GLY A 89 12.04 6.95 -13.68
C GLY A 89 10.90 7.37 -14.60
N SER A 90 9.74 6.71 -14.51
CA SER A 90 8.60 6.91 -15.41
C SER A 90 7.38 7.52 -14.70
N ALA A 91 6.48 8.13 -15.46
CA ALA A 91 5.24 8.66 -14.93
C ALA A 91 4.24 7.54 -14.60
N LEU A 92 3.55 7.64 -13.45
CA LEU A 92 2.49 6.72 -13.06
C LEU A 92 1.11 7.30 -13.42
N ARG A 93 0.32 6.56 -14.20
CA ARG A 93 -1.10 6.87 -14.42
C ARG A 93 -1.98 5.93 -13.62
N VAL A 94 -2.75 6.47 -12.69
CA VAL A 94 -3.66 5.71 -11.82
C VAL A 94 -5.08 5.79 -12.36
N THR A 95 -5.78 4.66 -12.39
CA THR A 95 -7.19 4.57 -12.74
C THR A 95 -7.85 3.46 -11.93
N SER A 96 -9.18 3.48 -11.81
CA SER A 96 -9.95 2.39 -11.22
C SER A 96 -10.57 1.51 -12.31
N GLY A 97 -10.84 0.25 -12.01
CA GLY A 97 -11.52 -0.68 -12.93
C GLY A 97 -12.83 -0.09 -13.48
N PRO A 98 -13.75 0.40 -12.64
CA PRO A 98 -15.00 1.01 -13.10
C PRO A 98 -14.83 2.30 -13.92
N ALA A 99 -13.67 2.96 -13.85
CA ALA A 99 -13.37 4.13 -14.69
C ALA A 99 -12.88 3.70 -16.08
N LEU A 100 -12.27 2.53 -16.21
CA LEU A 100 -11.89 1.94 -17.50
C LEU A 100 -13.09 1.39 -18.27
N GLU A 101 -14.06 0.79 -17.58
CA GLU A 101 -15.27 0.21 -18.22
C GLU A 101 -16.21 1.26 -18.82
N ARG A 102 -16.23 2.48 -18.28
CA ARG A 102 -17.11 3.59 -18.74
C ARG A 102 -16.53 4.44 -19.86
N ALA A 103 -15.26 4.25 -20.21
CA ALA A 103 -14.59 5.02 -21.26
C ALA A 103 -14.72 4.38 -22.66
N GLY A 104 -15.47 3.28 -22.77
CA GLY A 104 -15.76 2.55 -24.01
C GLY A 104 -17.13 2.91 -24.59
#